data_AF-A0A108U5X8-F1
#
_entry.id   AF-A0A108U5X8-F1
#
_cell.length_a   1.000
_cell.length_b   1.000
_cell.length_c   1.000
_cell.angle_alpha   90.00
_cell.angle_beta   90.00
_cell.angle_gamma   90.00
#
_symmetry.space_group_name_H-M   'P 1'
#
loop_
_entity.id
_entity.type
_entity.pdbx_description
1 polymer ?
#
loop_
_entity_poly.entity_id
_entity_poly.type
_entity_poly.pdbx_seq_one_letter_code
_entity_poly.pdbx_strand_id
1 'polypeptide(L)'
;MSGSSLSLTSLALMLAMAPVAHAQKDRQVYDAAMARSAEACPDHSTERTRPGVTAVSAASLKALEERKFVLCPDRRLDTTTPVVWYGREGVFAWNPSVGGAAKLLAGKVTAQVRSGDFPSQTVVWKSNGKLAEGALVPAFRRK
;
A
#
# COMPACT_ATOMS: atom_id res chain seq x y z
N MET A 1 44.91 46.31 20.84
CA MET A 1 44.91 44.85 21.05
C MET A 1 43.50 44.34 20.77
N SER A 2 43.30 43.71 19.61
CA SER A 2 42.03 43.12 19.19
C SER A 2 41.80 41.78 19.86
N GLY A 3 40.58 41.52 20.31
CA GLY A 3 40.11 40.20 20.74
C GLY A 3 38.68 39.98 20.26
N SER A 4 38.53 39.50 19.03
CA SER A 4 37.25 39.13 18.44
C SER A 4 36.73 37.83 19.06
N SER A 5 35.61 37.90 19.76
CA SER A 5 34.84 36.73 20.19
C SER A 5 33.74 36.47 19.15
N LEU A 6 33.94 35.47 18.29
CA LEU A 6 32.95 35.08 17.27
C LEU A 6 32.30 33.74 17.63
N SER A 7 31.01 33.85 17.97
CA SER A 7 29.90 32.97 17.63
C SER A 7 30.08 31.45 17.74
N LEU A 8 29.58 30.87 18.84
CA LEU A 8 29.23 29.44 18.96
C LEU A 8 27.72 29.15 18.89
N THR A 9 26.86 30.12 18.62
CA THR A 9 25.40 30.01 18.82
C THR A 9 24.56 29.60 17.60
N SER A 10 25.15 29.30 16.43
CA SER A 10 24.36 29.13 15.18
C SER A 10 24.16 27.69 14.68
N LEU A 11 24.63 26.64 15.37
CA LEU A 11 24.58 25.25 14.85
C LEU A 11 23.41 24.39 15.38
N ALA A 12 22.53 24.93 16.22
CA ALA A 12 21.47 24.13 16.88
C ALA A 12 20.10 24.13 16.16
N LEU A 13 19.87 24.99 15.15
CA LEU A 13 18.52 25.19 14.59
C LEU A 13 18.22 24.38 13.30
N MET A 14 19.15 23.59 12.78
CA MET A 14 18.99 22.90 11.47
C MET A 14 18.40 21.48 11.55
N LEU A 15 18.27 20.85 12.73
CA LEU A 15 17.79 19.46 12.83
C LEU A 15 16.26 19.28 12.88
N ALA A 16 15.47 20.35 12.99
CA ALA A 16 14.02 20.25 13.13
C ALA A 16 13.25 20.16 11.79
N MET A 17 13.90 20.37 10.63
CA MET A 17 13.22 20.38 9.31
C MET A 17 13.12 19.02 8.63
N ALA A 18 13.94 18.04 9.02
CA ALA A 18 13.91 16.70 8.44
C ALA A 18 12.55 15.97 8.60
N PRO A 19 11.89 15.93 9.76
CA PRO A 19 10.65 15.15 9.91
C PRO A 19 9.47 15.66 9.08
N VAL A 20 9.40 16.97 8.83
CA VAL A 20 8.29 17.58 8.05
C VAL A 20 8.34 17.16 6.59
N ALA A 21 9.54 17.11 6.00
CA ALA A 21 9.73 16.71 4.61
C ALA A 21 9.34 15.24 4.36
N HIS A 22 9.66 14.35 5.30
CA HIS A 22 9.30 12.93 5.22
C HIS A 22 7.78 12.73 5.33
N ALA A 23 7.12 13.41 6.28
CA ALA A 23 5.67 13.34 6.43
C ALA A 23 4.90 13.85 5.20
N GLN A 24 5.40 14.93 4.56
CA GLN A 24 4.79 15.44 3.32
C GLN A 24 4.93 14.45 2.16
N LYS A 25 6.10 13.84 2.01
CA LYS A 25 6.36 12.86 0.96
C LYS A 25 5.52 11.59 1.15
N ASP A 26 5.43 11.09 2.39
CA ASP A 26 4.61 9.93 2.69
C ASP A 26 3.14 10.20 2.39
N ARG A 27 2.63 11.39 2.74
CA ARG A 27 1.27 11.81 2.38
C ARG A 27 1.03 11.78 0.87
N GLN A 28 1.95 12.31 0.07
CA GLN A 28 1.85 12.29 -1.39
C GLN A 28 1.78 10.85 -1.94
N VAL A 29 2.51 9.91 -1.34
CA VAL A 29 2.45 8.49 -1.73
C VAL A 29 1.07 7.89 -1.47
N TYR A 30 0.45 8.18 -0.32
CA TYR A 30 -0.92 7.72 -0.04
C TYR A 30 -1.94 8.35 -0.98
N ASP A 31 -1.83 9.65 -1.27
CA ASP A 31 -2.73 10.35 -2.18
C ASP A 31 -2.61 9.79 -3.61
N ALA A 32 -1.40 9.51 -4.08
CA ALA A 32 -1.16 8.88 -5.37
C ALA A 32 -1.74 7.45 -5.45
N ALA A 33 -1.58 6.65 -4.39
CA ALA A 33 -2.17 5.32 -4.32
C ALA A 33 -3.70 5.37 -4.34
N MET A 34 -4.32 6.33 -3.64
CA MET A 34 -5.76 6.55 -3.67
C MET A 34 -6.26 6.96 -5.06
N ALA A 35 -5.55 7.89 -5.73
CA ALA A 35 -5.89 8.33 -7.09
C ALA A 35 -5.84 7.17 -8.09
N ARG A 36 -4.76 6.38 -8.07
CA ARG A 36 -4.60 5.20 -8.92
C ARG A 36 -5.70 4.15 -8.68
N SER A 37 -6.11 4.00 -7.42
CA SER A 37 -7.23 3.12 -7.08
C SER A 37 -8.57 3.65 -7.62
N ALA A 38 -8.79 4.97 -7.59
CA ALA A 38 -10.00 5.60 -8.12
C ALA A 38 -10.15 5.46 -9.65
N GLU A 39 -9.01 5.43 -10.35
CA GLU A 39 -8.92 5.22 -11.79
C GLU A 39 -9.19 3.77 -12.19
N ALA A 40 -8.61 2.79 -11.47
CA ALA A 40 -8.58 1.40 -11.92
C ALA A 40 -9.62 0.49 -11.27
N CYS A 41 -10.06 0.77 -10.04
CA CYS A 41 -10.86 -0.16 -9.24
C CYS A 41 -12.37 0.07 -9.42
N PRO A 42 -13.16 -0.93 -9.86
CA PRO A 42 -14.61 -0.78 -10.04
C PRO A 42 -15.35 -0.45 -8.74
N ASP A 43 -14.95 -1.09 -7.64
CA ASP A 43 -15.60 -0.93 -6.33
C ASP A 43 -14.99 0.22 -5.53
N HIS A 44 -14.20 1.11 -6.14
CA HIS A 44 -13.63 2.25 -5.44
C HIS A 44 -14.71 3.10 -4.76
N SER A 45 -14.54 3.36 -3.48
CA SER A 45 -14.94 4.60 -2.85
C SER A 45 -13.85 5.00 -1.87
N THR A 46 -13.85 6.27 -1.48
CA THR A 46 -12.94 6.79 -0.47
C THR A 46 -13.00 5.96 0.82
N GLU A 47 -14.21 5.63 1.28
CA GLU A 47 -14.47 4.90 2.53
C GLU A 47 -14.00 3.45 2.44
N ARG A 48 -14.19 2.79 1.28
CA ARG A 48 -13.79 1.39 1.11
C ARG A 48 -12.30 1.22 0.86
N THR A 49 -11.69 2.16 0.14
CA THR A 49 -10.31 2.04 -0.34
C THR A 49 -9.31 2.48 0.72
N ARG A 50 -9.60 3.58 1.43
CA ARG A 50 -8.66 4.21 2.36
C ARG A 50 -8.12 3.23 3.41
N PRO A 51 -8.93 2.39 4.10
CA PRO A 51 -8.41 1.49 5.13
C PRO A 51 -7.36 0.50 4.60
N GLY A 52 -7.51 0.01 3.37
CA GLY A 52 -6.53 -0.88 2.75
C GLY A 52 -5.26 -0.14 2.35
N VAL A 53 -5.39 1.02 1.71
CA VAL A 53 -4.24 1.86 1.30
C VAL A 53 -3.41 2.30 2.51
N THR A 54 -4.06 2.81 3.57
CA THR A 54 -3.34 3.30 4.76
C THR A 54 -2.80 2.18 5.65
N ALA A 55 -3.24 0.92 5.46
CA ALA A 55 -2.64 -0.22 6.14
C ALA A 55 -1.27 -0.61 5.54
N VAL A 56 -1.02 -0.27 4.28
CA VAL A 56 0.25 -0.53 3.59
C VAL A 56 1.23 0.61 3.89
N SER A 57 2.49 0.27 4.22
CA SER A 57 3.52 1.30 4.45
C SER A 57 3.78 2.16 3.21
N ALA A 58 4.11 3.44 3.40
CA ALA A 58 4.48 4.36 2.30
C ALA A 58 5.63 3.79 1.45
N ALA A 59 6.62 3.13 2.06
CA ALA A 59 7.71 2.48 1.33
C ALA A 59 7.21 1.35 0.40
N SER A 60 6.29 0.51 0.88
CA SER A 60 5.69 -0.54 0.05
C SER A 60 4.80 0.06 -1.04
N LEU A 61 3.99 1.10 -0.74
CA LEU A 61 3.18 1.80 -1.73
C LEU A 61 4.03 2.40 -2.85
N LYS A 62 5.17 3.01 -2.51
CA LYS A 62 6.11 3.52 -3.50
C LYS A 62 6.67 2.41 -4.40
N ALA A 63 7.01 1.25 -3.83
CA ALA A 63 7.46 0.10 -4.62
C ALA A 63 6.36 -0.44 -5.55
N LEU A 64 5.09 -0.41 -5.13
CA LEU A 64 3.96 -0.75 -5.99
C LEU A 64 3.80 0.28 -7.12
N GLU A 65 3.93 1.57 -6.81
CA GLU A 65 3.84 2.65 -7.80
C GLU A 65 4.89 2.53 -8.90
N GLU A 66 6.14 2.24 -8.56
CA GLU A 66 7.22 2.01 -9.54
C GLU A 66 6.89 0.89 -10.54
N ARG A 67 6.05 -0.06 -10.13
CA ARG A 67 5.58 -1.21 -10.93
C ARG A 67 4.19 -0.98 -11.55
N LYS A 68 3.58 0.19 -11.30
CA LYS A 68 2.20 0.53 -11.69
C LYS A 68 1.15 -0.44 -11.12
N PHE A 69 1.44 -1.07 -9.98
CA PHE A 69 0.49 -1.94 -9.30
C PHE A 69 -0.55 -1.15 -8.52
N VAL A 70 -1.73 -1.74 -8.33
CA VAL A 70 -2.90 -1.09 -7.75
C VAL A 70 -3.44 -1.87 -6.56
N LEU A 71 -4.00 -1.17 -5.59
CA LEU A 71 -4.77 -1.74 -4.49
C LEU A 71 -6.27 -1.50 -4.75
N CYS A 72 -7.07 -2.56 -4.88
CA CYS A 72 -8.50 -2.45 -5.13
C CYS A 72 -9.37 -3.08 -4.04
N PRO A 73 -10.34 -2.36 -3.44
CA PRO A 73 -11.40 -3.06 -2.72
C PRO A 73 -12.19 -3.91 -3.73
N ASP A 74 -12.57 -5.12 -3.36
CA ASP A 74 -13.45 -6.00 -4.14
C ASP A 74 -14.37 -6.75 -3.19
N ARG A 75 -15.64 -6.37 -3.14
CA ARG A 75 -16.61 -6.96 -2.21
C ARG A 75 -17.12 -8.33 -2.67
N ARG A 76 -16.73 -8.77 -3.87
CA ARG A 76 -17.10 -10.09 -4.41
C ARG A 76 -16.20 -11.20 -3.87
N LEU A 77 -15.04 -10.86 -3.32
CA LEU A 77 -14.17 -11.80 -2.61
C LEU A 77 -14.89 -12.28 -1.35
N ASP A 78 -14.93 -13.59 -1.09
CA ASP A 78 -15.65 -14.12 0.08
C ASP A 78 -14.86 -13.96 1.40
N THR A 79 -15.48 -14.38 2.51
CA THR A 79 -14.93 -14.29 3.86
C THR A 79 -13.76 -15.25 4.12
N THR A 80 -13.66 -16.33 3.35
CA THR A 80 -12.63 -17.36 3.49
C THR A 80 -11.37 -17.03 2.70
N THR A 81 -11.50 -16.35 1.56
CA THR A 81 -10.38 -15.88 0.72
C THR A 81 -10.43 -14.36 0.47
N PRO A 82 -10.23 -13.54 1.52
CA PRO A 82 -10.53 -12.12 1.46
C PRO A 82 -9.44 -11.27 0.79
N VAL A 83 -8.32 -11.84 0.37
CA VAL A 83 -7.20 -11.11 -0.26
C VAL A 83 -6.67 -11.91 -1.44
N VAL A 84 -6.47 -11.22 -2.56
CA VAL A 84 -6.02 -11.79 -3.83
C VAL A 84 -4.97 -10.90 -4.46
N TRP A 85 -4.00 -11.51 -5.13
CA TRP A 85 -3.11 -10.88 -6.09
C TRP A 85 -3.51 -11.37 -7.48
N TYR A 86 -3.90 -10.45 -8.35
CA TYR A 86 -4.19 -10.68 -9.76
C TYR A 86 -2.95 -10.33 -10.57
N GLY A 87 -2.09 -11.33 -10.78
CA GLY A 87 -0.73 -11.12 -11.29
C GLY A 87 -0.63 -10.55 -12.70
N ARG A 88 -1.55 -10.92 -13.58
CA ARG A 88 -1.58 -10.39 -14.96
C ARG A 88 -1.99 -8.91 -14.99
N GLU A 89 -2.87 -8.52 -14.08
CA GLU A 89 -3.44 -7.19 -13.99
C GLU A 89 -2.61 -6.24 -13.13
N GLY A 90 -1.72 -6.77 -12.31
CA GLY A 90 -0.92 -5.99 -11.36
C GLY A 90 -1.76 -5.45 -10.20
N VAL A 91 -2.75 -6.21 -9.73
CA VAL A 91 -3.72 -5.72 -8.73
C VAL A 91 -3.69 -6.58 -7.48
N PHE A 92 -3.47 -5.96 -6.33
CA PHE A 92 -3.88 -6.56 -5.06
C PHE A 92 -5.32 -6.15 -4.76
N ALA A 93 -6.17 -7.13 -4.50
CA ALA A 93 -7.54 -6.90 -4.09
C ALA A 93 -7.80 -7.42 -2.68
N TRP A 94 -8.73 -6.78 -1.98
CA TRP A 94 -9.21 -7.26 -0.68
C TRP A 94 -10.71 -7.01 -0.51
N ASN A 95 -11.38 -7.84 0.28
CA ASN A 95 -12.75 -7.56 0.70
C ASN A 95 -12.75 -6.54 1.86
N PRO A 96 -13.22 -5.28 1.66
CA PRO A 96 -13.23 -4.28 2.73
C PRO A 96 -14.25 -4.57 3.84
N SER A 97 -15.19 -5.49 3.62
CA SER A 97 -16.20 -5.90 4.61
C SER A 97 -15.72 -7.02 5.54
N VAL A 98 -14.57 -7.63 5.26
CA VAL A 98 -14.02 -8.72 6.08
C VAL A 98 -13.04 -8.15 7.10
N GLY A 99 -13.33 -8.33 8.38
CA GLY A 99 -12.45 -7.95 9.48
C GLY A 99 -11.04 -8.51 9.31
N GLY A 100 -10.02 -7.67 9.41
CA GLY A 100 -8.62 -8.06 9.27
C GLY A 100 -8.11 -8.20 7.83
N ALA A 101 -8.96 -8.11 6.80
CA ALA A 101 -8.54 -8.25 5.40
C ALA A 101 -7.53 -7.17 4.98
N ALA A 102 -7.72 -5.91 5.40
CA ALA A 102 -6.77 -4.82 5.13
C ALA A 102 -5.39 -5.08 5.77
N LYS A 103 -5.35 -5.65 6.98
CA LYS A 103 -4.09 -6.03 7.65
C LYS A 103 -3.41 -7.20 6.93
N LEU A 104 -4.20 -8.19 6.51
CA LEU A 104 -3.70 -9.31 5.72
C LEU A 104 -3.11 -8.82 4.39
N LEU A 105 -3.84 -7.96 3.66
CA LEU A 105 -3.37 -7.30 2.44
C LEU A 105 -2.01 -6.63 2.66
N ALA A 106 -1.90 -5.78 3.70
CA ALA A 106 -0.66 -5.10 4.00
C ALA A 106 0.51 -6.06 4.24
N GLY A 107 0.27 -7.13 5.00
CA GLY A 107 1.27 -8.18 5.22
C GLY A 107 1.72 -8.87 3.92
N LYS A 108 0.79 -9.14 2.99
CA LYS A 108 1.12 -9.77 1.70
C LYS A 108 1.84 -8.83 0.75
N VAL A 109 1.42 -7.57 0.67
CA VAL A 109 2.11 -6.53 -0.10
C VAL A 109 3.55 -6.37 0.39
N THR A 110 3.76 -6.21 1.70
CA THR A 110 5.11 -6.06 2.27
C THR A 110 5.98 -7.29 2.02
N ALA A 111 5.42 -8.50 2.15
CA ALA A 111 6.16 -9.73 1.87
C ALA A 111 6.60 -9.81 0.40
N GLN A 112 5.69 -9.53 -0.54
CA GLN A 112 6.01 -9.56 -1.97
C GLN A 112 7.01 -8.47 -2.35
N VAL A 113 6.81 -7.23 -1.91
CA VAL A 113 7.76 -6.13 -2.12
C VAL A 113 9.16 -6.49 -1.60
N ARG A 114 9.26 -7.09 -0.41
CA ARG A 114 10.55 -7.50 0.17
C ARG A 114 11.22 -8.61 -0.64
N SER A 115 10.44 -9.58 -1.12
CA SER A 115 10.98 -10.67 -1.94
C SER A 115 11.33 -10.25 -3.37
N GLY A 116 10.69 -9.20 -3.87
CA GLY A 116 10.72 -8.83 -5.29
C GLY A 116 9.91 -9.77 -6.19
N ASP A 117 9.31 -10.83 -5.64
CA ASP A 117 8.55 -11.83 -6.38
C ASP A 117 7.08 -11.41 -6.53
N PHE A 118 6.70 -11.20 -7.78
CA PHE A 118 5.34 -10.86 -8.21
C PHE A 118 4.93 -11.85 -9.31
N PRO A 119 4.38 -13.02 -8.95
CA PRO A 119 4.02 -14.05 -9.91
C PRO A 119 2.98 -13.51 -10.89
N SER A 120 3.03 -13.94 -12.15
CA SER A 120 2.02 -13.57 -13.15
C SER A 120 0.68 -14.25 -12.90
N GLN A 121 0.66 -15.34 -12.12
CA GLN A 121 -0.54 -16.07 -11.75
C GLN A 121 -1.36 -15.35 -10.68
N THR A 122 -2.64 -15.69 -10.60
CA THR A 122 -3.48 -15.30 -9.48
C THR A 122 -3.03 -16.04 -8.22
N VAL A 123 -2.80 -15.29 -7.14
CA VAL A 123 -2.49 -15.84 -5.81
C VAL A 123 -3.57 -15.45 -4.84
N VAL A 124 -4.14 -16.43 -4.14
CA VAL A 124 -5.27 -16.25 -3.24
C VAL A 124 -4.84 -16.58 -1.82
N TRP A 125 -5.20 -15.73 -0.86
CA TRP A 125 -4.92 -15.97 0.56
C TRP A 125 -6.19 -16.15 1.36
N LYS A 126 -6.16 -17.15 2.24
CA LYS A 126 -7.21 -17.38 3.23
C LYS A 126 -7.18 -16.30 4.31
N SER A 127 -8.27 -16.16 5.06
CA SER A 127 -8.36 -15.22 6.20
C SER A 127 -7.28 -15.45 7.28
N ASN A 128 -6.79 -16.68 7.43
CA ASN A 128 -5.66 -17.02 8.32
C ASN A 128 -4.27 -16.74 7.71
N GLY A 129 -4.21 -16.16 6.51
CA GLY A 129 -2.99 -15.79 5.80
C GLY A 129 -2.28 -16.93 5.07
N LYS A 130 -2.77 -18.17 5.11
CA LYS A 130 -2.25 -19.27 4.28
C LYS A 130 -2.66 -19.10 2.82
N LEU A 131 -1.92 -19.73 1.92
CA LEU A 131 -2.33 -19.84 0.52
C LEU A 131 -3.63 -20.64 0.41
N ALA A 132 -4.50 -20.22 -0.50
CA ALA A 132 -5.71 -20.92 -0.87
C ALA A 132 -5.51 -21.62 -2.21
N GLU A 133 -4.85 -22.77 -2.18
CA GLU A 133 -4.61 -23.59 -3.38
C GLU A 133 -5.94 -24.05 -3.99
N GLY A 134 -6.07 -23.94 -5.32
CA GLY A 134 -7.28 -24.31 -6.05
C GLY A 134 -8.50 -23.40 -5.81
N ALA A 135 -8.35 -22.29 -5.08
CA ALA A 135 -9.45 -21.37 -4.83
C ALA A 135 -9.91 -20.68 -6.13
N LEU A 136 -11.21 -20.67 -6.35
CA LEU A 136 -11.84 -19.90 -7.42
C LEU A 136 -12.23 -18.53 -6.87
N VAL A 137 -11.78 -17.48 -7.54
CA VAL A 137 -12.12 -16.10 -7.21
C VAL A 137 -12.71 -15.41 -8.44
N PRO A 138 -13.57 -14.40 -8.26
CA PRO A 138 -14.05 -13.59 -9.38
C PRO A 138 -12.90 -13.04 -10.21
N ALA A 139 -13.07 -13.03 -11.54
CA ALA A 139 -12.09 -12.33 -12.39
C ALA A 139 -12.04 -10.84 -12.02
N PHE A 140 -10.84 -10.26 -12.06
CA PHE A 140 -10.69 -8.83 -11.95
C PHE A 140 -11.35 -8.15 -13.15
N ARG A 141 -12.08 -7.06 -12.90
CA ARG A 141 -12.66 -6.23 -13.94
C ARG A 141 -12.03 -4.86 -13.79
N ARG A 142 -11.47 -4.31 -14.86
CA ARG A 142 -10.97 -2.93 -14.84
C ARG A 142 -12.16 -1.98 -15.06
N LYS A 143 -12.07 -0.80 -14.46
CA LYS A 143 -12.97 0.33 -14.73
C LYS A 143 -12.75 0.89 -16.14
#